data_AF-A0A2V6IV78-F1
#
_entry.id   AF-A0A2V6IV78-F1
#
_cell.length_a   1.000
_cell.length_b   1.000
_cell.length_c   1.000
_cell.angle_alpha   90.00
_cell.angle_beta   90.00
_cell.angle_gamma   90.00
#
_symmetry.space_group_name_H-M   'P 1'
#
loop_
_entity.id
_entity.type
_entity.pdbx_description
1 polymer ?
#
loop_
_entity_poly.entity_id
_entity_poly.type
_entity_poly.pdbx_seq_one_letter_code
_entity_poly.pdbx_strand_id
1 'polypeptide(L)'
;MTEPAELPLESLKTLTTRSRRECSWAMMPPDKLRSLALDLNQTAPRSPYAPLGASFPAVAARLVDKCRAELLGRAGSYHYNCPMDRRFFAASGLEPAALRDFISTGADDVEVTSWMRARAKAPPEQIAAWSRRFRANPLWRLLEFEDWLHKMWQRRGQI
;
A
#
# COMPACT_ATOMS: atom_id res chain seq x y z
N MET A 1 -6.54 -30.10 -68.81
CA MET A 1 -7.56 -29.87 -67.75
C MET A 1 -6.87 -30.22 -66.44
N THR A 2 -6.40 -29.31 -65.60
CA THR A 2 -6.75 -27.89 -65.36
C THR A 2 -5.54 -27.23 -64.69
N GLU A 3 -5.33 -25.98 -65.07
CA GLU A 3 -4.32 -25.00 -64.66
C GLU A 3 -4.25 -24.78 -63.14
N PRO A 4 -3.08 -24.49 -62.54
CA PRO A 4 -2.97 -24.05 -61.15
C PRO A 4 -3.41 -22.59 -61.00
N ALA A 5 -4.27 -22.31 -60.01
CA ALA A 5 -4.69 -20.97 -59.67
C ALA A 5 -3.52 -20.16 -59.06
N GLU A 6 -2.83 -19.38 -59.89
CA GLU A 6 -2.00 -18.27 -59.43
C GLU A 6 -2.89 -17.13 -58.94
N LEU A 7 -2.72 -16.71 -57.68
CA LEU A 7 -3.24 -15.43 -57.18
C LEU A 7 -2.11 -14.39 -57.21
N PRO A 8 -2.36 -13.15 -57.66
CA PRO A 8 -1.29 -12.22 -58.01
C PRO A 8 -0.58 -11.64 -56.78
N LEU A 9 0.75 -11.63 -56.89
CA LEU A 9 1.64 -10.73 -56.17
C LEU A 9 1.23 -9.28 -56.43
N GLU A 10 0.79 -8.57 -55.38
CA GLU A 10 0.90 -7.11 -55.15
C GLU A 10 -0.17 -6.68 -54.12
N SER A 11 0.14 -6.81 -52.83
CA SER A 11 -0.46 -5.91 -51.84
C SER A 11 0.47 -5.71 -50.65
N LEU A 12 1.20 -4.61 -50.75
CA LEU A 12 1.57 -3.74 -49.63
C LEU A 12 2.62 -4.27 -48.64
N LYS A 13 3.85 -4.08 -49.10
CA LYS A 13 4.93 -3.47 -48.31
C LYS A 13 4.38 -2.37 -47.39
N THR A 14 4.25 -2.64 -46.10
CA THR A 14 4.53 -1.64 -45.05
C THR A 14 5.32 -2.30 -43.92
N LEU A 15 6.63 -2.10 -44.01
CA LEU A 15 7.51 -2.09 -42.86
C LEU A 15 6.95 -1.11 -41.83
N THR A 16 6.62 -1.59 -40.64
CA THR A 16 6.76 -0.75 -39.45
C THR A 16 7.25 -1.61 -38.31
N THR A 17 8.56 -1.54 -38.09
CA THR A 17 9.26 -1.78 -36.83
C THR A 17 8.33 -1.58 -35.63
N ARG A 18 7.84 -2.68 -35.03
CA ARG A 18 7.15 -2.57 -33.74
C ARG A 18 8.21 -2.27 -32.70
N SER A 19 8.36 -0.97 -32.47
CA SER A 19 9.15 -0.33 -31.44
C SER A 19 9.29 -1.21 -30.19
N ARG A 20 10.54 -1.57 -29.90
CA ARG A 20 11.00 -2.09 -28.61
C ARG A 20 10.94 -0.98 -27.55
N ARG A 21 9.76 -0.36 -27.37
CA ARG A 21 9.45 0.66 -26.36
C ARG A 21 7.98 0.60 -25.95
N GLU A 22 7.44 -0.58 -25.71
CA GLU A 22 6.35 -0.71 -24.74
C GLU A 22 7.00 -0.89 -23.37
N CYS A 23 7.68 0.18 -22.90
CA CYS A 23 8.18 0.25 -21.53
C CYS A 23 6.95 0.35 -20.60
N SER A 24 6.45 -0.82 -20.20
CA SER A 24 5.77 -1.09 -18.94
C SER A 24 4.89 0.02 -18.36
N TRP A 25 3.75 0.32 -19.00
CA TRP A 25 2.69 1.08 -18.32
C TRP A 25 2.13 0.32 -17.09
N ALA A 26 2.41 -0.98 -16.99
CA ALA A 26 2.05 -1.85 -15.87
C ALA A 26 2.98 -1.72 -14.63
N MET A 27 4.07 -0.96 -14.69
CA MET A 27 5.06 -0.84 -13.59
C MET A 27 5.16 0.55 -12.98
N MET A 28 4.25 1.47 -13.31
CA MET A 28 4.15 2.73 -12.58
C MET A 28 2.97 2.68 -11.61
N PRO A 29 3.20 2.80 -10.29
CA PRO A 29 2.12 2.98 -9.34
C PRO A 29 1.30 4.21 -9.73
N PRO A 30 -0.04 4.15 -9.63
CA PRO A 30 -0.92 5.19 -10.15
C PRO A 30 -0.59 6.55 -9.56
N ASP A 31 -0.78 7.63 -10.31
CA ASP A 31 -0.42 8.99 -9.88
C ASP A 31 -1.15 9.39 -8.58
N LYS A 32 -2.37 8.88 -8.37
CA LYS A 32 -3.13 9.02 -7.12
C LYS A 32 -2.40 8.39 -5.93
N LEU A 33 -1.72 7.25 -6.10
CA LEU A 33 -0.92 6.64 -5.04
C LEU A 33 0.28 7.52 -4.67
N ARG A 34 0.93 8.14 -5.68
CA ARG A 34 2.09 9.02 -5.45
C ARG A 34 1.74 10.27 -4.66
N SER A 35 0.56 10.85 -4.88
CA SER A 35 0.10 12.03 -4.13
C SER A 35 -0.33 11.71 -2.69
N LEU A 36 -0.80 10.49 -2.44
CA LEU A 36 -1.27 10.05 -1.12
C LEU A 36 -0.16 9.46 -0.23
N ALA A 37 0.94 9.00 -0.82
CA ALA A 37 2.01 8.34 -0.08
C ALA A 37 2.99 9.32 0.56
N LEU A 38 3.34 9.06 1.82
CA LEU A 38 4.41 9.76 2.52
C LEU A 38 5.77 9.12 2.21
N ASP A 39 6.83 9.93 2.17
CA ASP A 39 8.20 9.42 2.13
C ASP A 39 8.69 9.12 3.55
N LEU A 40 8.73 7.84 3.91
CA LEU A 40 9.06 7.40 5.26
C LEU A 40 10.55 7.50 5.59
N ASN A 41 11.39 7.77 4.58
CA ASN A 41 12.80 8.12 4.82
C ASN A 41 12.92 9.47 5.54
N GLN A 42 11.99 10.40 5.29
CA GLN A 42 12.04 11.77 5.81
C GLN A 42 11.06 12.00 6.96
N THR A 43 9.88 11.37 6.92
CA THR A 43 8.86 11.50 7.96
C THR A 43 8.47 10.15 8.55
N ALA A 44 8.22 10.10 9.85
CA ALA A 44 7.58 8.92 10.43
C ALA A 44 6.15 8.78 9.89
N PRO A 45 5.61 7.55 9.77
CA PRO A 45 4.22 7.34 9.39
C PRO A 45 3.27 7.88 10.47
N ARG A 46 1.95 7.90 10.19
CA ARG A 46 0.96 8.34 11.17
C ARG A 46 1.09 7.60 12.50
N SER A 47 0.69 8.29 13.58
CA SER A 47 0.70 7.71 14.93
C SER A 47 -0.03 6.37 14.94
N PRO A 48 0.47 5.37 15.68
CA PRO A 48 -0.23 4.09 15.82
C PRO A 48 -1.63 4.22 16.44
N TYR A 49 -1.96 5.35 17.08
CA TYR A 49 -3.28 5.62 17.65
C TYR A 49 -4.19 6.44 16.74
N ALA A 50 -3.69 6.88 15.58
CA ALA A 50 -4.47 7.64 14.61
C ALA A 50 -5.55 6.73 14.00
N PRO A 51 -6.83 7.18 14.01
CA PRO A 51 -7.91 6.41 13.43
C PRO A 51 -7.84 6.42 11.90
N LEU A 52 -8.18 5.29 11.28
CA LEU A 52 -8.50 5.18 9.87
C LEU A 52 -10.03 5.08 9.74
N GLY A 53 -10.66 6.21 9.43
CA GLY A 53 -12.11 6.36 9.43
C GLY A 53 -12.75 6.08 10.79
N ALA A 54 -14.06 5.80 10.79
CA ALA A 54 -14.81 5.51 12.02
C ALA A 54 -14.67 4.05 12.50
N SER A 55 -14.22 3.14 11.63
CA SER A 55 -14.23 1.68 11.90
C SER A 55 -12.93 1.16 12.49
N PHE A 56 -11.78 1.79 12.22
CA PHE A 56 -10.48 1.31 12.68
C PHE A 56 -9.76 2.39 13.48
N PRO A 57 -9.96 2.42 14.80
CA PRO A 57 -9.46 3.53 15.58
C PRO A 57 -7.95 3.45 15.86
N ALA A 58 -7.29 2.29 15.70
CA ALA A 58 -5.84 2.16 15.92
C ALA A 58 -5.16 1.31 14.84
N VAL A 59 -3.86 1.54 14.64
CA VAL A 59 -2.88 0.83 13.78
C VAL A 59 -3.16 0.87 12.28
N ALA A 60 -4.42 0.85 11.84
CA ALA A 60 -4.79 0.78 10.43
C ALA A 60 -4.24 1.95 9.59
N ALA A 61 -4.30 3.19 10.09
CA ALA A 61 -3.80 4.35 9.35
C ALA A 61 -2.29 4.26 9.08
N ARG A 62 -1.52 3.90 10.11
CA ARG A 62 -0.07 3.67 10.03
C ARG A 62 0.26 2.54 9.06
N LEU A 63 -0.54 1.47 9.06
CA LEU A 63 -0.37 0.32 8.18
C LEU A 63 -0.58 0.70 6.71
N VAL A 64 -1.59 1.52 6.42
CA VAL A 64 -1.83 2.05 5.07
C VAL A 64 -0.66 2.91 4.61
N ASP A 65 -0.13 3.81 5.46
CA ASP A 65 1.03 4.64 5.11
C ASP A 65 2.26 3.81 4.75
N LYS A 66 2.57 2.79 5.56
CA LYS A 66 3.67 1.86 5.28
C LYS A 66 3.47 1.15 3.96
N CYS A 67 2.27 0.65 3.68
CA CYS A 67 1.96 -0.03 2.43
C CYS A 67 2.15 0.90 1.24
N ARG A 68 1.64 2.14 1.31
CA ARG A 68 1.80 3.14 0.24
C ARG A 68 3.26 3.49 0.02
N ALA A 69 4.02 3.69 1.08
CA ALA A 69 5.45 3.99 1.00
C ALA A 69 6.26 2.82 0.41
N GLU A 70 5.95 1.57 0.78
CA GLU A 70 6.61 0.38 0.26
C GLU A 70 6.35 0.18 -1.23
N LEU A 71 5.11 0.41 -1.68
CA LEU A 71 4.75 0.35 -3.10
C LEU A 71 5.49 1.38 -3.96
N LEU A 72 5.92 2.49 -3.36
CA LEU A 72 6.71 3.53 -4.03
C LEU A 72 8.23 3.40 -3.80
N GLY A 73 8.68 2.39 -3.03
CA GLY A 73 10.09 2.23 -2.65
C GLY A 73 10.60 3.31 -1.69
N ARG A 74 9.72 3.95 -0.93
CA ARG A 74 10.00 5.07 -0.01
C ARG A 74 9.75 4.72 1.46
N ALA A 75 9.78 3.43 1.81
CA ALA A 75 9.46 2.98 3.16
C ALA A 75 10.59 3.19 4.18
N GLY A 76 11.83 3.37 3.72
CA GLY A 76 13.00 3.54 4.58
C GLY A 76 13.22 2.36 5.50
N SER A 77 13.27 2.62 6.81
CA SER A 77 13.39 1.60 7.87
C SER A 77 12.06 0.93 8.24
N TYR A 78 10.94 1.45 7.74
CA TYR A 78 9.63 0.89 8.02
C TYR A 78 9.30 -0.19 7.00
N HIS A 79 8.76 -1.31 7.49
CA HIS A 79 8.34 -2.44 6.64
C HIS A 79 6.86 -2.74 6.83
N TYR A 80 6.16 -3.02 5.74
CA TYR A 80 4.81 -3.56 5.77
C TYR A 80 4.81 -4.98 6.33
N ASN A 81 3.70 -5.39 6.95
CA ASN A 81 3.51 -6.73 7.51
C ASN A 81 4.52 -7.09 8.62
N CYS A 82 4.89 -6.10 9.44
CA CYS A 82 5.72 -6.32 10.63
C CYS A 82 4.94 -7.12 11.71
N PRO A 83 5.60 -7.64 12.77
CA PRO A 83 4.93 -8.43 13.81
C PRO A 83 3.71 -7.74 14.45
N MET A 84 3.70 -6.41 14.52
CA MET A 84 2.55 -5.63 15.00
C MET A 84 1.41 -5.63 13.97
N ASP A 85 1.70 -5.40 12.70
CA ASP A 85 0.70 -5.39 11.63
C ASP A 85 0.04 -6.78 11.52
N ARG A 86 0.82 -7.86 11.67
CA ARG A 86 0.30 -9.25 11.75
C ARG A 86 -0.68 -9.46 12.90
N ARG A 87 -0.46 -8.83 14.06
CA ARG A 87 -1.41 -8.90 15.18
C ARG A 87 -2.73 -8.19 14.85
N PHE A 88 -2.68 -7.12 14.07
CA PHE A 88 -3.88 -6.44 13.57
C PHE A 88 -4.61 -7.29 12.53
N PHE A 89 -3.89 -7.91 11.58
CA PHE A 89 -4.47 -8.83 10.61
C PHE A 89 -5.11 -10.05 11.26
N ALA A 90 -4.45 -10.64 12.27
CA ALA A 90 -5.00 -11.75 13.04
C ALA A 90 -6.28 -11.35 13.79
N ALA A 91 -6.35 -10.13 14.32
CA ALA A 91 -7.52 -9.63 15.03
C ALA A 91 -8.69 -9.22 14.12
N SER A 92 -8.40 -8.74 12.91
CA SER A 92 -9.42 -8.34 11.92
C SER A 92 -9.84 -9.48 10.98
N GLY A 93 -9.02 -10.52 10.87
CA GLY A 93 -9.16 -11.60 9.90
C GLY A 93 -8.90 -11.18 8.45
N LEU A 94 -8.24 -10.03 8.24
CA LEU A 94 -7.89 -9.50 6.93
C LEU A 94 -6.62 -10.15 6.39
N GLU A 95 -6.57 -10.29 5.07
CA GLU A 95 -5.40 -10.81 4.37
C GLU A 95 -4.45 -9.67 3.95
N PRO A 96 -3.16 -9.71 4.35
CA PRO A 96 -2.22 -8.63 4.05
C PRO A 96 -1.95 -8.47 2.55
N ALA A 97 -1.86 -9.57 1.80
CA ALA A 97 -1.63 -9.52 0.36
C ALA A 97 -2.79 -8.83 -0.36
N ALA A 98 -4.02 -9.24 -0.08
CA ALA A 98 -5.21 -8.64 -0.68
C ALA A 98 -5.35 -7.13 -0.37
N LEU A 99 -4.98 -6.70 0.85
CA LEU A 99 -5.00 -5.29 1.21
C LEU A 99 -3.93 -4.49 0.45
N ARG A 100 -2.72 -5.06 0.30
CA ARG A 100 -1.64 -4.44 -0.49
C ARG A 100 -2.05 -4.26 -1.94
N ASP A 101 -2.67 -5.28 -2.53
CA ASP A 101 -3.15 -5.23 -3.92
C ASP A 101 -4.22 -4.15 -4.09
N PHE A 102 -5.13 -4.01 -3.11
CA PHE A 102 -6.13 -2.95 -3.16
C PHE A 102 -5.52 -1.54 -3.00
N ILE A 103 -4.53 -1.36 -2.13
CA ILE A 103 -3.84 -0.07 -1.97
C ILE A 103 -3.05 0.27 -3.25
N SER A 104 -2.53 -0.74 -3.95
CA SER A 104 -1.80 -0.56 -5.22
C SER A 104 -2.62 0.12 -6.31
N THR A 105 -3.96 0.04 -6.25
CA THR A 105 -4.84 0.72 -7.21
C THR A 105 -4.94 2.23 -7.00
N GLY A 106 -4.33 2.77 -5.94
CA GLY A 106 -4.40 4.19 -5.58
C GLY A 106 -5.64 4.55 -4.77
N ALA A 107 -6.22 3.59 -4.04
CA ALA A 107 -7.38 3.81 -3.19
C ALA A 107 -7.09 4.84 -2.07
N ASP A 108 -8.05 5.73 -1.83
CA ASP A 108 -8.00 6.69 -0.73
C ASP A 108 -8.31 6.03 0.63
N ASP A 109 -8.15 6.79 1.71
CA ASP A 109 -8.36 6.26 3.07
C ASP A 109 -9.81 5.81 3.32
N VAL A 110 -10.78 6.42 2.65
CA VAL A 110 -12.21 6.12 2.80
C VAL A 110 -12.55 4.84 2.04
N GLU A 111 -12.05 4.69 0.82
CA GLU A 111 -12.12 3.52 -0.03
C GLU A 111 -11.45 2.32 0.66
N VAL A 112 -10.24 2.51 1.22
CA VAL A 112 -9.52 1.47 1.98
C VAL A 112 -10.30 1.08 3.23
N THR A 113 -10.83 2.04 4.00
CA THR A 113 -11.65 1.74 5.19
C THR A 113 -12.87 0.90 4.81
N SER A 114 -13.56 1.27 3.74
CA SER A 114 -14.75 0.58 3.25
C SER A 114 -14.43 -0.84 2.79
N TRP A 115 -13.34 -1.00 2.04
CA TRP A 115 -12.84 -2.30 1.59
C TRP A 115 -12.45 -3.21 2.76
N MET A 116 -11.73 -2.66 3.75
CA MET A 116 -11.34 -3.39 4.96
C MET A 116 -12.56 -3.83 5.76
N ARG A 117 -13.57 -2.96 5.90
CA ARG A 117 -14.81 -3.30 6.60
C ARG A 117 -15.58 -4.42 5.89
N ALA A 118 -15.62 -4.40 4.56
CA ALA A 118 -16.33 -5.40 3.77
C ALA A 118 -15.68 -6.79 3.80
N ARG A 119 -14.36 -6.86 4.02
CA ARG A 119 -13.57 -8.11 4.01
C ARG A 119 -13.13 -8.58 5.40
N ALA A 120 -13.29 -7.74 6.43
CA ALA A 120 -12.98 -8.13 7.80
C ALA A 120 -13.88 -9.30 8.21
N LYS A 121 -13.27 -10.38 8.70
CA LYS A 121 -14.00 -11.54 9.23
C LYS A 121 -14.47 -11.29 10.66
N ALA A 122 -13.76 -10.42 11.38
CA ALA A 122 -14.09 -10.04 12.74
C ALA A 122 -15.22 -8.99 12.78
N PRO A 123 -16.12 -9.07 13.77
CA PRO A 123 -17.14 -8.05 13.96
C PRO A 123 -16.51 -6.72 14.41
N PRO A 124 -17.17 -5.57 14.14
CA PRO A 124 -16.63 -4.25 14.45
C PRO A 124 -16.38 -4.04 15.96
N GLU A 125 -17.17 -4.68 16.81
CA GLU A 125 -16.99 -4.69 18.27
C GLU A 125 -15.68 -5.35 18.72
N GLN A 126 -15.27 -6.43 18.05
CA GLN A 126 -14.02 -7.14 18.34
C GLN A 126 -12.82 -6.29 17.92
N ILE A 127 -12.91 -5.64 16.75
CA ILE A 127 -11.90 -4.71 16.27
C ILE A 127 -11.76 -3.53 17.24
N ALA A 128 -12.89 -2.94 17.68
CA ALA A 128 -12.89 -1.86 18.65
C ALA A 128 -12.32 -2.29 20.01
N ALA A 129 -12.66 -3.50 20.50
CA ALA A 129 -12.10 -4.07 21.72
C ALA A 129 -10.59 -4.29 21.62
N TRP A 130 -10.12 -4.83 20.48
CA TRP A 130 -8.71 -4.99 20.19
C TRP A 130 -7.98 -3.64 20.19
N SER A 131 -8.54 -2.62 19.52
CA SER A 131 -7.95 -1.28 19.50
C SER A 131 -7.90 -0.62 20.87
N ARG A 132 -8.92 -0.82 21.73
CA ARG A 132 -8.89 -0.37 23.13
C ARG A 132 -7.76 -1.06 23.90
N ARG A 133 -7.62 -2.38 23.74
CA ARG A 133 -6.55 -3.15 24.39
C ARG A 133 -5.16 -2.76 23.89
N PHE A 134 -5.04 -2.44 22.61
CA PHE A 134 -3.81 -1.90 22.02
C PHE A 134 -3.45 -0.56 22.67
N ARG A 135 -4.39 0.39 22.75
CA ARG A 135 -4.16 1.69 23.41
C ARG A 135 -3.83 1.60 24.90
N ALA A 136 -4.43 0.64 25.60
CA ALA A 136 -4.21 0.46 27.03
C ALA A 136 -2.82 -0.11 27.36
N ASN A 137 -2.15 -0.77 26.40
CA ASN A 137 -0.87 -1.41 26.67
C ASN A 137 0.29 -0.40 26.56
N PRO A 138 1.01 -0.10 27.66
CA PRO A 138 2.07 0.91 27.67
C PRO A 138 3.30 0.50 26.84
N LEU A 139 3.48 -0.79 26.53
CA LEU A 139 4.59 -1.26 25.70
C LEU A 139 4.57 -0.62 24.31
N TRP A 140 3.41 -0.22 23.81
CA TRP A 140 3.28 0.42 22.51
C TRP A 140 3.68 1.90 22.51
N ARG A 141 3.91 2.52 23.68
CA ARG A 141 4.59 3.83 23.76
C ARG A 141 6.02 3.76 23.22
N LEU A 142 6.62 2.58 23.18
CA LEU A 142 7.92 2.37 22.54
C LEU A 142 7.87 2.72 21.04
N LEU A 143 6.74 2.50 20.36
CA LEU A 143 6.58 2.89 18.94
C LEU A 143 6.60 4.41 18.77
N GLU A 144 5.98 5.15 19.69
CA GLU A 144 6.04 6.61 19.68
C GLU A 144 7.45 7.11 19.97
N PHE A 145 8.16 6.43 20.87
CA PHE A 145 9.56 6.71 21.15
C PHE A 145 10.46 6.41 19.94
N GLU A 146 10.23 5.30 19.24
CA GLU A 146 10.92 4.96 17.99
C GLU A 146 10.66 6.01 16.89
N ASP A 147 9.41 6.44 16.71
CA ASP A 147 9.07 7.52 15.77
C ASP A 147 9.70 8.86 16.17
N TRP A 148 9.76 9.14 17.48
CA TRP A 148 10.43 10.32 18.01
C TRP A 148 11.93 10.27 17.80
N LEU A 149 12.56 9.10 18.01
CA LEU A 149 13.97 8.87 17.70
C LEU A 149 14.21 9.08 16.21
N HIS A 150 13.41 8.48 15.33
CA HIS A 150 13.52 8.66 13.87
C HIS A 150 13.50 10.16 13.50
N LYS A 151 12.54 10.91 14.03
CA LYS A 151 12.47 12.37 13.86
C LYS A 151 13.65 13.12 14.47
N MET A 152 14.22 12.63 15.58
CA MET A 152 15.42 13.23 16.19
C MET A 152 16.65 13.00 15.32
N TRP A 153 16.86 11.77 14.82
CA TRP A 153 17.99 11.43 13.97
C TRP A 153 17.98 12.24 12.67
N GLN A 154 16.79 12.42 12.06
CA GLN A 154 16.61 13.30 10.90
C GLN A 154 17.02 14.75 11.20
N ARG A 155 16.59 15.30 12.34
CA ARG A 155 16.98 16.67 12.75
C ARG A 155 18.48 16.84 12.99
N ARG A 156 19.18 15.80 13.45
CA ARG A 156 20.62 15.83 13.73
C ARG A 156 21.48 15.66 12.47
N GLY A 157 20.99 14.98 11.43
CA GLY A 157 21.69 14.82 10.16
C GLY A 157 21.57 16.03 9.21
N GLN A 158 20.90 17.10 9.66
CA GLN A 158 20.60 18.30 8.88
C GLN A 158 21.34 19.55 9.39
N ILE A 159 22.35 19.36 10.23
CA ILE A 159 23.27 20.39 10.78
C ILE A 159 24.67 20.15 10.21
#